data_AF-A0A355YNP1-F1
#
_entry.id   AF-A0A355YNP1-F1
#
_cell.length_a   1.000
_cell.length_b   1.000
_cell.length_c   1.000
_cell.angle_alpha   90.00
_cell.angle_beta   90.00
_cell.angle_gamma   90.00
#
_symmetry.space_group_name_H-M   'P 1'
#
loop_
_entity.id
_entity.type
_entity.pdbx_description
1 polymer ?
#
loop_
_entity_poly.entity_id
_entity_poly.type
_entity_poly.pdbx_seq_one_letter_code
_entity_poly.pdbx_strand_id
1 'polypeptide(L)'
;NNGVIPIIAYNYGAGNKDRVMATIRRSIAYIVTIMLLGLLIFQLFPGTLLQMFNASGTMLKIGIPAIRIISLSFVLAGFCIGLGSVFQALGRSIYSMFVSVARQLVVLLPVAWWLARFGNVDLVWWAIPAAELMSLAMSVFFFLRIYRTIISQIK
;
A
#
# COMPACT_ATOMS: atom_id res chain seq x y z
N ASN A 1 -8.59 -1.35 -7.66
CA ASN A 1 -8.42 0.10 -7.93
C ASN A 1 -9.23 0.62 -9.11
N ASN A 2 -9.08 0.09 -10.32
CA ASN A 2 -9.62 0.73 -11.53
C ASN A 2 -11.16 0.88 -11.55
N GLY A 3 -11.92 0.01 -10.87
CA GLY A 3 -13.39 0.12 -10.79
C GLY A 3 -13.90 1.20 -9.84
N VAL A 4 -13.11 1.62 -8.85
CA VAL A 4 -13.55 2.59 -7.82
C VAL A 4 -13.37 4.03 -8.28
N ILE A 5 -12.36 4.28 -9.13
CA ILE A 5 -12.01 5.60 -9.65
C ILE A 5 -13.20 6.29 -10.34
N PRO A 6 -13.90 5.68 -11.33
CA PRO A 6 -15.01 6.35 -12.01
C PRO A 6 -16.21 6.58 -11.09
N ILE A 7 -16.47 5.68 -10.12
CA ILE A 7 -17.57 5.83 -9.16
C ILE A 7 -17.34 7.04 -8.26
N ILE A 8 -16.11 7.21 -7.75
CA ILE A 8 -15.75 8.38 -6.94
C ILE A 8 -15.79 9.65 -7.79
N ALA A 9 -15.22 9.63 -9.00
CA ALA A 9 -15.20 10.79 -9.90
C ALA A 9 -16.61 11.26 -10.29
N TYR A 10 -17.53 10.34 -10.59
CA TYR A 10 -18.92 10.65 -10.90
C TYR A 10 -19.65 11.28 -9.73
N ASN A 11 -19.58 10.68 -8.53
CA ASN A 11 -20.25 11.23 -7.34
C ASN A 11 -19.65 12.58 -6.92
N TYR A 12 -18.34 12.77 -7.16
CA TYR A 12 -17.67 14.04 -6.96
C TYR A 12 -18.19 15.11 -7.92
N GLY A 13 -18.33 14.81 -9.22
CA GLY A 13 -18.93 15.71 -10.20
C GLY A 13 -20.40 16.03 -9.93
N ALA A 14 -21.14 15.10 -9.32
CA ALA A 14 -22.53 15.28 -8.91
C ALA A 14 -22.70 16.04 -7.58
N GLY A 15 -21.61 16.46 -6.92
CA GLY A 15 -21.66 17.17 -5.64
C GLY A 15 -22.13 16.32 -4.45
N ASN A 16 -22.18 14.99 -4.56
CA ASN A 16 -22.75 14.16 -3.51
C ASN A 16 -21.67 13.68 -2.52
N LYS A 17 -21.34 14.53 -1.55
CA LYS A 17 -20.29 14.28 -0.54
C LYS A 17 -20.48 12.97 0.23
N ASP A 18 -21.71 12.65 0.63
CA ASP A 18 -22.01 11.46 1.41
C ASP A 18 -21.72 10.19 0.61
N ARG A 19 -22.11 10.16 -0.67
CA ARG A 19 -21.80 9.03 -1.57
C ARG A 19 -20.32 8.91 -1.87
N VAL A 20 -19.59 10.01 -2.01
CA VAL A 20 -18.13 10.00 -2.16
C VAL A 20 -17.49 9.33 -0.93
N MET A 21 -17.81 9.78 0.28
CA MET A 21 -17.20 9.24 1.49
C MET A 21 -17.63 7.79 1.77
N ALA A 22 -18.88 7.44 1.50
CA ALA A 22 -19.36 6.06 1.61
C ALA A 22 -18.61 5.12 0.66
N THR A 23 -18.38 5.55 -0.59
CA THR A 23 -17.62 4.78 -1.58
C THR A 23 -16.17 4.61 -1.12
N ILE A 24 -15.50 5.69 -0.70
CA ILE A 24 -14.11 5.63 -0.21
C ILE A 24 -13.99 4.63 0.96
N ARG A 25 -14.86 4.74 1.97
CA ARG A 25 -14.82 3.87 3.15
C ARG A 25 -15.03 2.40 2.78
N ARG A 26 -16.02 2.10 1.94
CA ARG A 26 -16.29 0.73 1.47
C ARG A 26 -15.12 0.18 0.66
N SER A 27 -14.59 0.96 -0.29
CA SER A 27 -13.46 0.55 -1.12
C SER A 27 -12.22 0.26 -0.30
N ILE A 28 -11.87 1.13 0.65
CA ILE A 28 -10.73 0.90 1.55
C ILE A 28 -10.98 -0.36 2.40
N ALA A 29 -12.17 -0.54 2.95
CA ALA A 29 -12.51 -1.74 3.72
C ALA A 29 -12.32 -3.02 2.90
N TYR A 30 -12.82 -3.07 1.65
CA TYR A 30 -12.61 -4.23 0.78
C TYR A 30 -11.13 -4.48 0.47
N ILE A 31 -10.36 -3.43 0.16
CA ILE A 31 -8.94 -3.57 -0.12
C ILE A 31 -8.20 -4.10 1.10
N VAL A 32 -8.45 -3.54 2.28
CA VAL A 32 -7.82 -3.96 3.55
C VAL A 32 -8.19 -5.40 3.89
N THR A 33 -9.46 -5.80 3.75
CA THR A 33 -9.88 -7.19 3.98
C THR A 33 -9.16 -8.17 3.06
N ILE A 34 -9.04 -7.87 1.77
CA ILE A 34 -8.32 -8.72 0.82
C ILE A 34 -6.83 -8.78 1.17
N MET A 35 -6.21 -7.65 1.53
CA MET A 35 -4.80 -7.61 1.94
C MET A 35 -4.53 -8.36 3.25
N LEU A 36 -5.47 -8.31 4.21
CA LEU A 36 -5.40 -9.07 5.45
C LEU A 36 -5.48 -10.58 5.19
N LEU A 37 -6.39 -11.02 4.32
CA LEU A 37 -6.46 -12.43 3.91
C LEU A 37 -5.15 -12.87 3.25
N GLY A 38 -4.60 -12.03 2.37
CA GLY A 38 -3.27 -12.25 1.79
C GLY A 38 -2.21 -12.40 2.88
N LEU A 39 -2.10 -11.44 3.79
CA LEU A 39 -1.15 -11.48 4.91
C LEU A 39 -1.24 -12.79 5.70
N LEU A 40 -2.46 -13.25 6.04
CA LEU A 40 -2.65 -14.50 6.76
C LEU A 40 -2.16 -15.71 5.95
N ILE A 41 -2.46 -15.79 4.66
CA ILE A 41 -2.01 -16.88 3.79
C ILE A 41 -0.48 -16.92 3.71
N PHE A 42 0.16 -15.77 3.48
CA PHE A 42 1.62 -15.68 3.40
C PHE A 42 2.31 -15.91 4.75
N GLN A 43 1.64 -15.66 5.88
CA GLN A 43 2.18 -15.93 7.21
C GLN A 43 2.06 -17.40 7.62
N LEU A 44 0.93 -18.04 7.30
CA LEU A 44 0.62 -19.42 7.68
C LEU A 44 1.27 -20.44 6.75
N PHE A 45 1.30 -20.18 5.45
CA PHE A 45 1.76 -21.14 4.43
C PHE A 45 2.90 -20.63 3.52
N PRO A 46 3.94 -19.93 4.03
CA PRO A 46 5.02 -19.42 3.17
C PRO A 46 5.80 -20.53 2.46
N GLY A 47 6.01 -21.67 3.15
CA GLY A 47 6.74 -22.82 2.61
C GLY A 47 5.99 -23.50 1.46
N THR A 48 4.68 -23.71 1.61
CA THR A 48 3.83 -24.29 0.56
C THR A 48 3.81 -23.41 -0.68
N LEU A 49 3.69 -22.09 -0.51
CA LEU A 49 3.75 -21.13 -1.62
C LEU A 49 5.10 -21.21 -2.36
N LEU A 50 6.22 -21.24 -1.64
CA LEU A 50 7.54 -21.35 -2.26
C LEU A 50 7.78 -22.71 -2.94
N GLN A 51 7.21 -23.79 -2.39
CA GLN A 51 7.28 -25.12 -2.99
C GLN A 51 6.50 -25.22 -4.31
N MET A 52 5.42 -24.45 -4.49
CA MET A 52 4.73 -24.34 -5.79
C MET A 52 5.65 -23.79 -6.90
N PHE A 53 6.69 -23.05 -6.54
CA PHE A 53 7.70 -22.52 -7.47
C PHE A 53 8.95 -23.40 -7.57
N ASN A 54 8.93 -24.64 -7.06
CA ASN A 54 10.09 -25.54 -7.02
C ASN A 54 11.33 -24.89 -6.37
N ALA A 55 11.12 -24.12 -5.29
CA ALA A 55 12.22 -23.49 -4.57
C ALA A 55 13.22 -24.52 -4.01
N SER A 56 14.51 -24.32 -4.28
CA SER A 56 15.58 -25.17 -3.72
C SER A 56 15.70 -24.99 -2.19
N GLY A 57 16.45 -25.87 -1.51
CA GLY A 57 16.63 -25.79 -0.05
C GLY A 57 17.18 -24.45 0.43
N THR A 58 18.06 -23.81 -0.34
CA THR A 58 18.57 -22.45 -0.06
C THR A 58 17.52 -21.38 -0.37
N MET A 59 16.72 -21.61 -1.44
CA MET A 59 15.45 -20.94 -1.79
C MET A 59 14.57 -20.70 -0.57
N LEU A 60 14.21 -21.81 0.08
CA LEU A 60 13.28 -21.83 1.20
C LEU A 60 13.85 -21.12 2.44
N LYS A 61 15.15 -21.31 2.74
CA LYS A 61 15.78 -20.70 3.91
C LYS A 61 15.75 -19.17 3.88
N ILE A 62 15.93 -18.56 2.71
CA ILE A 62 15.93 -17.10 2.55
C ILE A 62 14.51 -16.58 2.21
N GLY A 63 13.74 -17.34 1.43
CA GLY A 63 12.42 -16.93 0.96
C GLY A 63 11.36 -16.92 2.06
N ILE A 64 11.38 -17.88 3.00
CA ILE A 64 10.40 -17.93 4.10
C ILE A 64 10.45 -16.67 4.98
N PRO A 65 11.60 -16.26 5.54
CA PRO A 65 11.67 -15.03 6.33
C PRO A 65 11.33 -13.79 5.48
N ALA A 66 11.79 -13.73 4.22
CA ALA A 66 11.46 -12.64 3.31
C ALA A 66 9.94 -12.47 3.13
N ILE A 67 9.23 -13.54 2.79
CA ILE A 67 7.77 -13.52 2.59
C ILE A 67 7.05 -13.07 3.85
N ARG A 68 7.46 -13.57 5.02
CA ARG A 68 6.85 -13.20 6.31
C ARG A 68 7.06 -11.72 6.66
N ILE A 69 8.23 -11.16 6.33
CA ILE A 69 8.51 -9.73 6.59
C ILE A 69 7.74 -8.85 5.61
N ILE A 70 7.74 -9.22 4.31
CA ILE A 70 7.05 -8.46 3.27
C ILE A 70 5.53 -8.46 3.49
N SER A 71 4.95 -9.60 3.91
CA SER A 71 3.51 -9.74 4.09
C SER A 71 2.93 -8.75 5.11
N LEU A 72 3.70 -8.37 6.14
CA LEU A 72 3.33 -7.32 7.11
C LEU A 72 3.03 -5.98 6.44
N SER A 73 3.67 -5.72 5.30
CA SER A 73 3.52 -4.48 4.55
C SER A 73 2.25 -4.46 3.69
N PHE A 74 1.57 -5.60 3.49
CA PHE A 74 0.43 -5.69 2.57
C PHE A 74 -0.76 -4.84 3.00
N VAL A 75 -1.06 -4.81 4.30
CA VAL A 75 -2.17 -4.02 4.84
C VAL A 75 -1.91 -2.52 4.64
N LEU A 76 -0.67 -2.09 4.93
CA LEU A 76 -0.21 -0.72 4.73
C LEU A 76 -0.27 -0.34 3.25
N ALA A 77 0.29 -1.18 2.38
CA ALA A 77 0.29 -1.00 0.94
C ALA A 77 -1.14 -0.92 0.39
N GLY A 78 -2.05 -1.78 0.85
CA GLY A 78 -3.47 -1.73 0.47
C GLY A 78 -4.12 -0.40 0.79
N PHE A 79 -3.85 0.14 1.98
CA PHE A 79 -4.37 1.46 2.38
C PHE A 79 -3.79 2.57 1.51
N CYS A 80 -2.47 2.58 1.26
CA CYS A 80 -1.79 3.54 0.38
C CYS A 80 -2.35 3.48 -1.05
N ILE A 81 -2.57 2.28 -1.60
CA ILE A 81 -3.14 2.05 -2.92
C ILE A 81 -4.58 2.54 -2.99
N GLY A 82 -5.38 2.29 -1.95
CA GLY A 82 -6.75 2.79 -1.84
C GLY A 82 -6.81 4.31 -1.86
N LEU A 83 -6.01 4.98 -1.02
CA LEU A 83 -5.89 6.44 -1.00
C LEU A 83 -5.36 6.99 -2.33
N GLY A 84 -4.38 6.34 -2.94
CA GLY A 84 -3.88 6.69 -4.27
C GLY A 84 -4.99 6.70 -5.32
N SER A 85 -5.90 5.72 -5.28
CA SER A 85 -7.09 5.69 -6.14
C SER A 85 -8.04 6.86 -5.89
N VAL A 86 -8.23 7.26 -4.63
CA VAL A 86 -9.03 8.45 -4.28
C VAL A 86 -8.39 9.71 -4.86
N PHE A 87 -7.07 9.86 -4.74
CA PHE A 87 -6.36 11.02 -5.29
C PHE A 87 -6.48 11.10 -6.81
N GLN A 88 -6.39 9.96 -7.49
CA GLN A 88 -6.61 9.89 -8.94
C GLN A 88 -8.05 10.25 -9.31
N ALA A 89 -9.04 9.74 -8.59
CA ALA A 89 -10.45 10.02 -8.84
C ALA A 89 -10.83 11.49 -8.64
N LEU A 90 -10.13 12.20 -7.75
CA LEU A 90 -10.34 13.62 -7.48
C LEU A 90 -9.45 14.54 -8.34
N GLY A 91 -8.77 14.01 -9.36
CA GLY A 91 -7.93 14.79 -10.28
C GLY A 91 -6.60 15.27 -9.65
N ARG A 92 -6.16 14.67 -8.56
CA ARG A 92 -4.93 15.00 -7.82
C ARG A 92 -3.94 13.83 -7.81
N SER A 93 -3.82 13.13 -8.93
CA SER A 93 -2.92 11.98 -9.13
C SER A 93 -1.45 12.28 -8.79
N ILE A 94 -1.03 13.56 -8.89
CA ILE A 94 0.31 14.01 -8.53
C ILE A 94 0.71 13.61 -7.10
N TYR A 95 -0.23 13.63 -6.13
CA TYR A 95 0.07 13.21 -4.76
C TYR A 95 0.38 11.71 -4.69
N SER A 96 -0.37 10.88 -5.42
CA SER A 96 -0.11 9.43 -5.49
C SER A 96 1.24 9.12 -6.15
N MET A 97 1.64 9.93 -7.13
CA MET A 97 2.94 9.83 -7.77
C MET A 97 4.07 10.20 -6.80
N PHE A 98 3.98 11.33 -6.10
CA PHE A 98 4.97 11.72 -5.10
C PHE A 98 5.14 10.67 -4.00
N VAL A 99 4.04 10.12 -3.47
CA VAL A 99 4.08 9.03 -2.48
C VAL A 99 4.82 7.82 -3.03
N SER A 100 4.49 7.40 -4.26
CA SER A 100 5.09 6.22 -4.89
C SER A 100 6.59 6.41 -5.15
N VAL A 101 6.98 7.59 -5.64
CA VAL A 101 8.38 7.95 -5.88
C VAL A 101 9.16 8.04 -4.57
N ALA A 102 8.62 8.70 -3.55
CA ALA A 102 9.26 8.80 -2.24
C ALA A 102 9.46 7.42 -1.61
N ARG A 103 8.45 6.56 -1.68
CA ARG A 103 8.52 5.17 -1.20
C ARG A 103 9.64 4.40 -1.90
N GLN A 104 9.69 4.43 -3.23
CA GLN A 104 10.61 3.59 -4.00
C GLN A 104 12.05 4.14 -4.01
N LEU A 105 12.22 5.43 -4.27
CA LEU A 105 13.53 6.04 -4.50
C LEU A 105 14.14 6.66 -3.25
N VAL A 106 13.31 7.29 -2.41
CA VAL A 106 13.82 8.08 -1.26
C VAL A 106 13.95 7.21 -0.02
N VAL A 107 13.10 6.21 0.17
CA VAL A 107 13.12 5.37 1.38
C VAL A 107 13.60 3.96 1.10
N LEU A 108 12.97 3.23 0.17
CA LEU A 108 13.30 1.83 -0.04
C LEU A 108 14.78 1.64 -0.43
N LEU A 109 15.29 2.39 -1.43
CA LEU A 109 16.66 2.27 -1.89
C LEU A 109 17.70 2.61 -0.81
N PRO A 110 17.65 3.78 -0.12
CA PRO A 110 18.64 4.11 0.89
C PRO A 110 18.57 3.21 2.13
N VAL A 111 17.37 2.85 2.57
CA VAL A 111 17.19 1.97 3.74
C VAL A 111 17.65 0.55 3.43
N ALA A 112 17.34 0.02 2.25
CA ALA A 112 17.82 -1.29 1.83
C ALA A 112 19.34 -1.32 1.71
N TRP A 113 19.95 -0.28 1.11
CA TRP A 113 21.40 -0.17 1.00
C TRP A 113 22.08 -0.03 2.38
N TRP A 114 21.49 0.75 3.28
CA TRP A 114 21.98 0.87 4.66
C TRP A 114 21.89 -0.46 5.42
N LEU A 115 20.76 -1.17 5.31
CA LEU A 115 20.55 -2.47 5.97
C LEU A 115 21.44 -3.58 5.38
N ALA A 116 21.71 -3.54 4.07
CA ALA A 116 22.61 -4.50 3.42
C ALA A 116 24.04 -4.45 3.96
N ARG A 117 24.49 -3.30 4.49
CA ARG A 117 25.83 -3.16 5.09
C ARG A 117 26.04 -3.93 6.38
N PHE A 118 24.96 -4.34 7.05
CA PHE A 118 25.04 -5.18 8.25
C PHE A 118 25.27 -6.67 7.91
N GLY A 119 25.40 -7.03 6.62
CA GLY A 119 25.78 -8.37 6.18
C GLY A 119 24.70 -9.44 6.33
N ASN A 120 23.52 -9.09 6.84
CA ASN A 120 22.39 -10.01 6.99
C ASN A 120 21.30 -9.71 5.97
N VAL A 121 21.06 -10.67 5.06
CA VAL A 121 20.05 -10.58 4.00
C VAL A 121 18.63 -10.43 4.58
N ASP A 122 18.37 -10.98 5.76
CA ASP A 122 17.06 -10.88 6.41
C ASP A 122 16.72 -9.44 6.80
N LEU A 123 17.74 -8.63 7.12
CA LEU A 123 17.55 -7.22 7.48
C LEU A 123 17.14 -6.37 6.28
N VAL A 124 17.57 -6.72 5.07
CA VAL A 124 17.23 -5.95 3.86
C VAL A 124 15.72 -5.93 3.62
N TRP A 125 15.01 -7.01 3.95
CA TRP A 125 13.56 -7.09 3.77
C TRP A 125 12.79 -6.13 4.68
N TRP A 126 13.36 -5.70 5.81
CA TRP A 126 12.77 -4.69 6.69
C TRP A 126 12.71 -3.29 6.07
N ALA A 127 13.48 -3.04 5.00
CA ALA A 127 13.36 -1.80 4.23
C ALA A 127 11.95 -1.63 3.62
N ILE A 128 11.26 -2.73 3.30
CA ILE A 128 9.93 -2.70 2.67
C ILE A 128 8.86 -2.21 3.65
N PRO A 129 8.69 -2.82 4.84
CA PRO A 129 7.79 -2.28 5.87
C PRO A 129 8.11 -0.83 6.24
N ALA A 130 9.39 -0.48 6.35
CA ALA A 130 9.80 0.88 6.67
C ALA A 130 9.37 1.89 5.58
N ALA A 131 9.56 1.52 4.30
CA ALA A 131 9.11 2.33 3.19
C ALA A 131 7.57 2.45 3.14
N GLU A 132 6.84 1.38 3.44
CA GLU A 132 5.37 1.44 3.51
C GLU A 132 4.86 2.28 4.68
N LEU A 133 5.53 2.28 5.83
CA LEU A 133 5.19 3.17 6.95
C LEU A 133 5.32 4.64 6.57
N MET A 134 6.40 5.01 5.87
CA MET A 134 6.54 6.37 5.33
C MET A 134 5.44 6.68 4.31
N SER A 135 5.15 5.72 3.42
CA SER A 135 4.13 5.85 2.38
C SER A 135 2.75 6.10 2.99
N LEU A 136 2.44 5.39 4.08
CA LEU A 136 1.21 5.55 4.84
C LEU A 136 1.13 6.95 5.44
N ALA A 137 2.20 7.41 6.12
CA ALA A 137 2.24 8.73 6.74
C ALA A 137 2.00 9.85 5.69
N MET A 138 2.68 9.77 4.55
CA MET A 138 2.48 10.73 3.45
C MET A 138 1.08 10.64 2.84
N SER A 139 0.56 9.43 2.63
CA SER A 139 -0.79 9.24 2.07
C SER A 139 -1.86 9.80 2.99
N VAL A 140 -1.77 9.54 4.30
CA VAL A 140 -2.69 10.09 5.29
C VAL A 140 -2.61 11.62 5.31
N PHE A 141 -1.40 12.19 5.29
CA PHE A 141 -1.19 13.63 5.25
C PHE A 141 -1.85 14.27 4.01
N PHE A 142 -1.63 13.72 2.82
CA PHE A 142 -2.26 14.23 1.59
C PHE A 142 -3.78 14.02 1.57
N PHE A 143 -4.27 12.92 2.13
CA PHE A 143 -5.70 12.68 2.26
C PHE A 143 -6.38 13.71 3.17
N LEU A 144 -5.79 14.00 4.34
CA LEU A 144 -6.31 15.04 5.24
C LEU A 144 -6.31 16.42 4.56
N ARG A 145 -5.27 16.72 3.77
CA ARG A 145 -5.21 17.97 2.99
C ARG A 145 -6.32 18.04 1.95
N ILE A 146 -6.51 16.98 1.15
CA ILE A 146 -7.58 16.89 0.14
C ILE A 146 -8.96 16.94 0.80
N TYR A 147 -9.12 16.30 1.94
CA TYR A 147 -10.39 16.28 2.64
C TYR A 147 -10.83 17.70 3.03
N ARG A 148 -9.90 18.53 3.50
CA ARG A 148 -10.15 19.93 3.89
C ARG A 148 -10.27 20.91 2.72
N THR A 149 -9.63 20.63 1.58
CA THR A 149 -9.64 21.57 0.44
C THR A 149 -10.69 21.23 -0.60
N ILE A 150 -11.00 19.95 -0.79
CA ILE A 150 -11.91 19.46 -1.83
C ILE A 150 -13.17 18.91 -1.19
N ILE A 151 -13.06 17.86 -0.35
CA ILE A 151 -14.23 17.11 0.10
C ILE A 151 -15.13 17.92 1.04
N SER A 152 -14.57 18.81 1.86
CA SER A 152 -15.36 19.69 2.74
C SER A 152 -16.03 20.85 2.02
N GLN A 153 -15.60 21.19 0.81
CA GLN A 153 -16.18 22.25 -0.04
C GLN A 153 -17.36 21.74 -0.89
N ILE A 154 -17.56 20.43 -0.95
CA ILE A 154 -18.70 19.81 -1.62
C ILE A 154 -19.96 20.14 -0.80
N LYS A 155 -20.89 20.88 -1.43
CA LYS A 155 -22.20 21.25 -0.87
C LYS A 155 -23.17 20.08 -0.88
#